data_AF-A0A838P8E4-F1
#
_entry.id   AF-A0A838P8E4-F1
#
_cell.length_a   1.000
_cell.length_b   1.000
_cell.length_c   1.000
_cell.angle_alpha   90.00
_cell.angle_beta   90.00
_cell.angle_gamma   90.00
#
_symmetry.space_group_name_H-M   'P 1'
#
loop_
_entity.id
_entity.type
_entity.pdbx_description
1 polymer ?
#
loop_
_entity_poly.entity_id
_entity_poly.type
_entity_poly.pdbx_seq_one_letter_code
_entity_poly.pdbx_strand_id
1 'polypeptide(L)'
;MNKILTTITVLLFACATCVGQSSYKGLTPGQSTRADVERVLGQPVKSVSKTLVEYESPEDDVRRLYVQYRNESPTAIVERIERTCVNDGSDAHDTCGPALNLGPLQGVLEDIEKSSSDVKQQAPGFVRYYGAPRFMVFTLIAKGTNTDERLAFYSKELYESVVPKSGCTGTIFGTWQTDRGRMTVQRVGDSGVQGTYSKNNGTFSLRVVERGGYQGTWKDNTGTGEMTLLHDRDTFSATWTGPGARVPPNETQKPSVSKEREQIGATVRAMIEKIEKSGKGAAIGATTPDEPSLRNKGLPPGEPWRGKCVP
;
A
#
# COMPACT_ATOMS: atom_id res chain seq x y z
N MET A 1 38.22 -15.60 31.93
CA MET A 1 36.85 -16.16 31.76
C MET A 1 36.01 -15.48 30.68
N ASN A 2 36.53 -14.56 29.86
CA ASN A 2 35.67 -13.77 28.94
C ASN A 2 35.43 -14.39 27.55
N LYS A 3 36.24 -15.38 27.13
CA LYS A 3 36.17 -15.93 25.75
C LYS A 3 34.90 -16.75 25.48
N ILE A 4 34.47 -17.58 26.43
CA ILE A 4 33.27 -18.43 26.28
C ILE A 4 32.01 -17.57 26.19
N LEU A 5 31.91 -16.52 27.00
CA LEU A 5 30.78 -15.59 26.97
C LEU A 5 30.69 -14.88 25.60
N THR A 6 31.82 -14.39 25.07
CA THR A 6 31.85 -13.77 23.74
C THR A 6 31.43 -14.74 22.63
N THR A 7 31.88 -16.01 22.67
CA THR A 7 31.47 -17.02 21.68
C THR A 7 29.98 -17.34 21.75
N ILE A 8 29.42 -17.49 22.95
CA ILE A 8 27.98 -17.72 23.14
C ILE A 8 27.17 -16.52 22.66
N THR A 9 27.60 -15.29 22.96
CA THR A 9 26.92 -14.08 22.48
C THR A 9 26.95 -13.97 20.95
N VAL A 10 28.09 -14.21 20.29
CA VAL A 10 28.19 -14.19 18.82
C VAL A 10 27.31 -15.27 18.19
N LEU A 11 27.27 -16.47 18.77
CA LEU A 11 26.41 -17.56 18.29
C LEU A 11 24.92 -17.22 18.42
N LEU A 12 24.51 -16.60 19.54
CA LEU A 12 23.13 -16.17 19.74
C LEU A 12 22.71 -15.05 18.76
N PHE A 13 23.61 -14.12 18.43
CA PHE A 13 23.35 -13.09 17.43
C PHE A 13 23.30 -13.64 15.99
N ALA A 14 24.07 -14.69 15.68
CA ALA A 14 24.01 -15.36 14.38
C ALA A 14 22.69 -16.14 14.17
N CYS A 15 22.07 -16.64 15.23
CA CYS A 15 20.75 -17.28 15.15
C CYS A 15 19.59 -16.28 15.05
N ALA A 16 19.80 -15.00 15.39
CA ALA A 16 18.76 -13.98 15.33
C ALA A 16 18.46 -13.49 13.89
N THR A 17 19.32 -13.76 12.91
CA THR A 17 19.10 -13.40 11.51
C THR A 17 18.30 -14.43 10.72
N CYS A 18 17.70 -15.43 11.38
CA CYS A 18 16.62 -16.22 10.81
C CYS A 18 15.36 -15.33 10.72
N VAL A 19 15.40 -14.32 9.85
CA VAL A 19 14.26 -13.48 9.51
C VAL A 19 13.23 -14.43 8.91
N GLY A 20 12.22 -14.76 9.72
CA GLY A 20 11.17 -15.72 9.39
C GLY A 20 10.31 -15.20 8.26
N GLN A 21 10.76 -15.43 7.03
CA GLN A 21 9.93 -15.28 5.85
C GLN A 21 8.71 -16.19 6.01
N SER A 22 7.53 -15.67 5.69
CA SER A 22 6.30 -16.44 5.80
C SER A 22 6.43 -17.74 4.99
N SER A 23 6.09 -18.86 5.63
CA SER A 23 6.10 -20.18 5.02
C SER A 23 4.69 -20.74 4.89
N TYR A 24 4.41 -21.46 3.82
CA TYR A 24 3.17 -22.22 3.65
C TYR A 24 3.45 -23.70 3.88
N LYS A 25 2.92 -24.28 4.97
CA LYS A 25 3.16 -25.70 5.36
C LYS A 25 4.67 -26.06 5.38
N GLY A 26 5.51 -25.11 5.82
CA GLY A 26 6.97 -25.26 5.86
C GLY A 26 7.70 -25.01 4.54
N LEU A 27 6.98 -24.65 3.46
CA LEU A 27 7.56 -24.21 2.20
C LEU A 27 7.80 -22.69 2.25
N THR A 28 9.05 -22.28 2.06
CA THR A 28 9.48 -20.88 2.13
C THR A 28 9.90 -20.41 0.74
N PRO A 29 9.15 -19.50 0.09
CA PRO A 29 9.57 -18.92 -1.19
C PRO A 29 10.98 -18.31 -1.11
N GLY A 30 11.77 -18.43 -2.16
CA GLY A 30 13.18 -18.03 -2.20
C GLY A 30 14.15 -19.08 -1.64
N GLN A 31 13.65 -20.10 -0.93
CA GLN A 31 14.49 -21.15 -0.31
C GLN A 31 14.07 -22.56 -0.74
N SER A 32 12.78 -22.89 -0.68
CA SER A 32 12.27 -24.21 -1.03
C SER A 32 12.44 -24.50 -2.53
N THR A 33 12.69 -25.76 -2.85
CA THR A 33 12.83 -26.26 -4.22
C THR A 33 11.56 -26.97 -4.70
N ARG A 34 11.48 -27.27 -6.00
CA ARG A 34 10.42 -28.13 -6.55
C ARG A 34 10.32 -29.49 -5.84
N ALA A 35 11.46 -30.12 -5.52
CA ALA A 35 11.47 -31.39 -4.79
C ALA A 35 10.85 -31.25 -3.39
N ASP A 36 11.08 -30.13 -2.70
CA ASP A 36 10.43 -29.85 -1.41
C ASP A 36 8.92 -29.71 -1.55
N VAL A 37 8.48 -29.01 -2.59
CA VAL A 37 7.05 -28.83 -2.89
C VAL A 37 6.40 -30.17 -3.17
N GLU A 38 6.98 -31.00 -4.04
CA GLU A 38 6.41 -32.29 -4.39
C GLU A 38 6.39 -33.27 -3.21
N ARG A 39 7.35 -33.15 -2.28
CA ARG A 39 7.35 -33.90 -1.02
C ARG A 39 6.21 -33.47 -0.09
N VAL A 40 5.86 -32.19 -0.05
CA VAL A 40 4.86 -31.63 0.88
C VAL A 40 3.45 -31.68 0.29
N LEU A 41 3.29 -31.37 -1.00
CA LEU A 41 2.01 -31.22 -1.69
C LEU A 41 1.68 -32.39 -2.62
N GLY A 42 2.63 -33.32 -2.84
CA GLY A 42 2.46 -34.40 -3.80
C GLY A 42 2.74 -33.98 -5.25
N GLN A 43 2.27 -34.79 -6.19
CA GLN A 43 2.52 -34.57 -7.62
C GLN A 43 1.70 -33.40 -8.17
N PRO A 44 2.22 -32.66 -9.17
CA PRO A 44 1.49 -31.55 -9.77
C PRO A 44 0.22 -32.03 -10.48
N VAL A 45 -0.87 -31.28 -10.33
CA VAL A 45 -2.15 -31.54 -11.00
C VAL A 45 -2.06 -31.17 -12.47
N LYS A 46 -1.55 -29.96 -12.75
CA LYS A 46 -1.31 -29.49 -14.12
C LYS A 46 -0.29 -28.36 -14.18
N SER A 47 0.38 -28.24 -15.32
CA SER A 47 1.20 -27.07 -15.65
C SER A 47 0.33 -25.97 -16.25
N VAL A 48 0.31 -24.79 -15.62
CA VAL A 48 -0.41 -23.60 -16.11
C VAL A 48 0.47 -22.79 -17.06
N SER A 49 1.77 -22.73 -16.77
CA SER A 49 2.81 -22.17 -17.63
C SER A 49 4.15 -22.87 -17.33
N LYS A 50 5.19 -22.53 -18.10
CA LYS A 50 6.56 -23.02 -17.88
C LYS A 50 7.02 -22.96 -16.41
N THR A 51 6.63 -21.91 -15.70
CA THR A 51 7.04 -21.67 -14.32
C THR A 51 5.90 -21.74 -13.31
N LEU A 52 4.64 -21.82 -13.73
CA LEU A 52 3.47 -21.83 -12.84
C LEU A 52 2.77 -23.18 -12.91
N VAL A 53 2.70 -23.87 -11.77
CA VAL A 53 2.16 -25.23 -11.67
C VAL A 53 1.05 -25.24 -10.62
N GLU A 54 -0.03 -25.96 -10.91
CA GLU A 54 -1.14 -26.18 -10.01
C GLU A 54 -0.92 -27.49 -9.24
N TYR A 55 -1.14 -27.45 -7.93
CA TYR A 55 -1.06 -28.59 -7.02
C TYR A 55 -2.42 -28.81 -6.35
N GLU A 56 -2.67 -30.05 -5.92
CA GLU A 56 -3.80 -30.37 -5.06
C GLU A 56 -3.56 -29.67 -3.71
N SER A 57 -4.58 -29.01 -3.16
CA SER A 57 -4.47 -28.45 -1.82
C SER A 57 -4.75 -29.54 -0.79
N PRO A 58 -3.95 -29.65 0.29
CA PRO A 58 -4.29 -30.51 1.42
C PRO A 58 -5.37 -29.91 2.33
N GLU A 59 -5.90 -28.73 2.01
CA GLU A 59 -6.88 -27.97 2.82
C GLU A 59 -8.21 -27.86 2.07
N ASP A 60 -9.31 -28.18 2.75
CA ASP A 60 -10.67 -28.25 2.17
C ASP A 60 -11.22 -26.87 1.74
N ASP A 61 -10.73 -25.79 2.35
CA ASP A 61 -11.14 -24.40 2.11
C ASP A 61 -10.40 -23.74 0.92
N VAL A 62 -9.34 -24.40 0.43
CA VAL A 62 -8.52 -23.90 -0.67
C VAL A 62 -8.95 -24.56 -1.98
N ARG A 63 -9.59 -23.77 -2.82
CA ARG A 63 -10.07 -24.19 -4.13
C ARG A 63 -8.95 -24.58 -5.09
N ARG A 64 -7.86 -23.81 -5.08
CA ARG A 64 -6.71 -23.99 -5.98
C ARG A 64 -5.44 -23.53 -5.30
N LEU A 65 -4.36 -24.27 -5.55
CA LEU A 65 -3.03 -23.97 -5.06
C LEU A 65 -2.05 -23.91 -6.23
N TYR A 66 -1.38 -22.78 -6.37
CA TYR A 66 -0.44 -22.48 -7.43
C TYR A 66 0.95 -22.27 -6.85
N VAL A 67 1.95 -22.88 -7.47
CA VAL A 67 3.36 -22.67 -7.14
C VAL A 67 4.07 -22.15 -8.38
N GLN A 68 4.67 -20.97 -8.23
CA GLN A 68 5.55 -20.38 -9.24
C GLN A 68 6.99 -20.69 -8.90
N TYR A 69 7.74 -21.19 -9.89
CA TYR A 69 9.16 -21.47 -9.81
C TYR A 69 9.97 -20.38 -10.52
N ARG A 70 11.22 -20.20 -10.12
CA ARG A 70 12.16 -19.26 -10.76
C ARG A 70 12.44 -19.60 -12.22
N ASN A 71 12.50 -20.89 -12.53
CA ASN A 71 12.75 -21.42 -13.88
C ASN A 71 12.18 -22.85 -14.01
N GLU A 72 12.44 -23.51 -15.15
CA GLU A 72 11.90 -24.84 -15.46
C GLU A 72 12.71 -26.00 -14.84
N SER A 73 13.86 -25.73 -14.21
CA SER A 73 14.77 -26.74 -13.68
C SER A 73 14.10 -27.66 -12.64
N PRO A 74 14.46 -28.96 -12.55
CA PRO A 74 14.04 -29.82 -11.45
C PRO A 74 14.47 -29.29 -10.06
N THR A 75 15.55 -28.50 -10.00
CA THR A 75 16.03 -27.86 -8.78
C THR A 75 15.56 -26.40 -8.64
N ALA A 76 14.53 -26.01 -9.40
CA ALA A 76 14.05 -24.64 -9.40
C ALA A 76 13.56 -24.23 -8.01
N ILE A 77 13.96 -23.02 -7.61
CA ILE A 77 13.53 -22.37 -6.38
C ILE A 77 12.09 -21.90 -6.54
N VAL A 78 11.29 -22.05 -5.50
CA VAL A 78 9.92 -21.52 -5.40
C VAL A 78 10.00 -20.00 -5.28
N GLU A 79 9.35 -19.28 -6.17
CA GLU A 79 9.23 -17.81 -6.13
C GLU A 79 7.93 -17.34 -5.51
N ARG A 80 6.84 -18.10 -5.69
CA ARG A 80 5.52 -17.72 -5.19
C ARG A 80 4.69 -18.95 -4.88
N ILE A 81 3.96 -18.91 -3.78
CA ILE A 81 2.89 -19.88 -3.47
C ILE A 81 1.60 -19.08 -3.35
N GLU A 82 0.64 -19.31 -4.24
CA GLU A 82 -0.64 -18.60 -4.26
C GLU A 82 -1.78 -19.60 -4.06
N ARG A 83 -2.66 -19.33 -3.10
CA ARG A 83 -3.88 -20.09 -2.87
C ARG A 83 -5.10 -19.24 -3.15
N THR A 84 -6.14 -19.85 -3.69
CA THR A 84 -7.45 -19.23 -3.87
C THR A 84 -8.45 -19.88 -2.93
N CYS A 85 -9.11 -19.09 -2.08
CA CYS A 85 -10.09 -19.60 -1.12
C CYS A 85 -11.51 -19.46 -1.69
N VAL A 86 -12.41 -20.36 -1.26
CA VAL A 86 -13.84 -20.23 -1.57
C VAL A 86 -14.46 -19.25 -0.59
N ASN A 87 -15.08 -18.19 -1.11
CA ASN A 87 -16.00 -17.37 -0.33
C ASN A 87 -17.41 -17.88 -0.61
N ASP A 88 -18.02 -18.55 0.35
CA ASP A 88 -19.37 -19.09 0.25
C ASP A 88 -20.45 -18.09 0.69
N GLY A 89 -20.07 -16.83 0.95
CA GLY A 89 -20.96 -15.77 1.40
C GLY A 89 -21.19 -15.76 2.92
N SER A 90 -20.65 -16.73 3.67
CA SER A 90 -20.42 -16.55 5.11
C SER A 90 -19.21 -15.63 5.28
N ASP A 91 -19.20 -14.79 6.32
CA ASP A 91 -18.29 -13.65 6.52
C ASP A 91 -16.92 -13.81 5.82
N ALA A 92 -16.80 -13.13 4.68
CA ALA A 92 -15.66 -13.15 3.75
C ALA A 92 -14.29 -13.00 4.41
N HIS A 93 -14.23 -12.47 5.63
CA HIS A 93 -12.98 -12.24 6.31
C HIS A 93 -12.32 -13.51 6.87
N ASP A 94 -13.05 -14.63 6.96
CA ASP A 94 -12.65 -15.79 7.75
C ASP A 94 -12.25 -17.04 6.96
N THR A 95 -12.46 -17.14 5.65
CA THR A 95 -12.09 -18.38 4.93
C THR A 95 -10.61 -18.42 4.54
N CYS A 96 -10.04 -17.33 4.06
CA CYS A 96 -8.60 -17.27 3.75
C CYS A 96 -7.73 -16.83 4.95
N GLY A 97 -8.35 -16.44 6.07
CA GLY A 97 -7.73 -15.91 7.29
C GLY A 97 -7.02 -16.91 8.23
N PRO A 98 -7.48 -18.17 8.42
CA PRO A 98 -6.89 -19.08 9.39
C PRO A 98 -5.43 -19.43 9.08
N ALA A 99 -5.07 -19.64 7.81
CA ALA A 99 -3.67 -19.92 7.46
C ALA A 99 -2.78 -18.68 7.40
N LEU A 100 -3.39 -17.50 7.45
CA LEU A 100 -2.64 -16.26 7.61
C LEU A 100 -2.00 -16.21 9.00
N ASN A 101 -2.63 -16.83 10.02
CA ASN A 101 -2.17 -16.91 11.42
C ASN A 101 -1.46 -15.60 11.84
N LEU A 102 -1.98 -14.46 11.37
CA LEU A 102 -1.25 -13.19 11.40
C LEU A 102 -1.18 -12.61 12.81
N GLY A 103 -1.70 -13.34 13.80
CA GLY A 103 -1.99 -12.86 15.13
C GLY A 103 -2.88 -11.62 15.09
N PRO A 104 -3.07 -10.95 16.23
CA PRO A 104 -3.74 -9.66 16.31
C PRO A 104 -3.02 -8.49 15.58
N LEU A 105 -2.05 -8.75 14.70
CA LEU A 105 -1.31 -7.73 13.94
C LEU A 105 -2.08 -7.19 12.72
N GLN A 106 -3.39 -7.42 12.70
CA GLN A 106 -4.33 -7.04 11.64
C GLN A 106 -4.39 -5.51 11.41
N GLY A 107 -3.87 -4.70 12.34
CA GLY A 107 -3.79 -3.24 12.18
C GLY A 107 -2.40 -2.66 11.86
N VAL A 108 -1.34 -3.46 11.81
CA VAL A 108 0.04 -2.93 11.90
C VAL A 108 0.87 -3.13 10.63
N LEU A 109 0.69 -4.26 9.95
CA LEU A 109 1.63 -4.73 8.91
C LEU A 109 1.08 -4.61 7.48
N GLU A 110 -0.01 -3.89 7.29
CA GLU A 110 -0.51 -3.54 5.97
C GLU A 110 0.43 -2.51 5.35
N ASP A 111 1.28 -2.98 4.45
CA ASP A 111 2.04 -2.13 3.59
C ASP A 111 1.17 -1.97 2.34
N ILE A 112 0.48 -0.88 2.03
CA ILE A 112 -0.21 -0.74 0.73
C ILE A 112 -1.54 -1.51 0.65
N GLU A 113 -2.65 -0.79 0.84
CA GLU A 113 -3.94 -1.18 0.30
C GLU A 113 -4.20 -0.41 -1.01
N LYS A 114 -4.41 -1.14 -2.11
CA LYS A 114 -4.82 -0.57 -3.40
C LYS A 114 -6.27 -0.96 -3.70
N SER A 115 -7.15 0.03 -3.76
CA SER A 115 -8.52 -0.14 -4.24
C SER A 115 -8.55 -0.19 -5.77
N SER A 116 -9.41 -1.05 -6.31
CA SER A 116 -9.57 -1.33 -7.74
C SER A 116 -9.99 -0.14 -8.60
N SER A 117 -10.40 1.01 -8.05
CA SER A 117 -10.73 2.19 -8.89
C SER A 117 -9.57 2.61 -9.79
N ASP A 118 -8.32 2.30 -9.42
CA ASP A 118 -7.11 2.65 -10.17
C ASP A 118 -6.53 1.48 -11.00
N VAL A 119 -7.08 0.27 -10.84
CA VAL A 119 -6.70 -0.88 -11.65
C VAL A 119 -7.77 -1.00 -12.73
N LYS A 120 -7.39 -1.01 -14.01
CA LYS A 120 -8.32 -1.23 -15.13
C LYS A 120 -8.92 -2.66 -15.16
N GLN A 121 -9.16 -3.27 -14.01
CA GLN A 121 -9.89 -4.53 -13.83
C GLN A 121 -11.38 -4.20 -13.66
N GLN A 122 -12.22 -4.87 -14.44
CA GLN A 122 -13.66 -4.66 -14.56
C GLN A 122 -14.49 -5.03 -13.31
N ALA A 123 -13.85 -5.24 -12.16
CA ALA A 123 -14.46 -5.75 -10.95
C ALA A 123 -13.89 -5.03 -9.73
N PRO A 124 -14.73 -4.47 -8.82
CA PRO A 124 -14.25 -3.83 -7.59
C PRO A 124 -13.54 -4.87 -6.72
N GLY A 125 -12.24 -4.79 -6.64
CA GLY A 125 -11.39 -5.56 -5.75
C GLY A 125 -10.47 -4.67 -4.90
N PHE A 126 -9.74 -5.27 -3.97
CA PHE A 126 -8.61 -4.60 -3.34
C PHE A 126 -7.41 -5.53 -3.27
N VAL A 127 -6.22 -4.94 -3.22
CA VAL A 127 -4.95 -5.65 -3.04
C VAL A 127 -4.26 -5.09 -1.82
N ARG A 128 -3.91 -5.95 -0.85
CA ARG A 128 -3.08 -5.62 0.31
C ARG A 128 -1.72 -6.27 0.16
N TYR A 129 -0.67 -5.50 0.33
CA TYR A 129 0.69 -6.01 0.36
C TYR A 129 1.18 -6.08 1.83
N TYR A 130 2.03 -7.05 2.12
CA TYR A 130 2.63 -7.25 3.43
C TYR A 130 4.11 -7.49 3.20
N GLY A 131 4.95 -6.48 3.45
CA GLY A 131 6.38 -6.55 3.22
C GLY A 131 7.09 -7.34 4.30
N ALA A 132 8.34 -6.99 4.57
CA ALA A 132 9.16 -7.74 5.51
C ALA A 132 8.51 -7.81 6.92
N PRO A 133 8.57 -8.96 7.60
CA PRO A 133 9.23 -10.20 7.17
C PRO A 133 8.34 -11.11 6.30
N ARG A 134 7.09 -10.72 6.01
CA ARG A 134 6.06 -11.61 5.46
C ARG A 134 6.13 -11.82 3.95
N PHE A 135 6.39 -10.77 3.19
CA PHE A 135 6.40 -10.78 1.72
C PHE A 135 5.15 -11.47 1.13
N MET A 136 3.96 -11.03 1.54
CA MET A 136 2.68 -11.59 1.10
C MET A 136 1.85 -10.57 0.34
N VAL A 137 0.95 -11.06 -0.52
CA VAL A 137 -0.08 -10.25 -1.16
C VAL A 137 -1.43 -10.93 -0.95
N PHE A 138 -2.38 -10.19 -0.41
CA PHE A 138 -3.77 -10.58 -0.34
C PHE A 138 -4.55 -9.82 -1.40
N THR A 139 -5.34 -10.53 -2.19
CA THR A 139 -6.16 -9.96 -3.25
C THR A 139 -7.60 -10.38 -3.06
N LEU A 140 -8.50 -9.41 -2.96
CA LEU A 140 -9.94 -9.60 -3.01
C LEU A 140 -10.45 -9.23 -4.41
N ILE A 141 -11.13 -10.15 -5.09
CA ILE A 141 -11.73 -9.90 -6.41
C ILE A 141 -13.24 -10.11 -6.32
N ALA A 142 -14.03 -9.05 -6.27
CA ALA A 142 -15.49 -9.19 -6.29
C ALA A 142 -15.99 -9.42 -7.73
N LYS A 143 -16.70 -10.52 -7.95
CA LYS A 143 -17.32 -10.91 -9.24
C LYS A 143 -18.81 -11.11 -9.05
N GLY A 144 -19.58 -10.02 -9.08
CA GLY A 144 -21.01 -10.06 -8.80
C GLY A 144 -21.26 -10.41 -7.34
N THR A 145 -21.97 -11.52 -7.08
CA THR A 145 -22.23 -12.03 -5.73
C THR A 145 -21.12 -12.91 -5.18
N ASN A 146 -20.15 -13.29 -6.01
CA ASN A 146 -19.04 -14.16 -5.61
C ASN A 146 -17.79 -13.32 -5.37
N THR A 147 -17.01 -13.67 -4.36
CA THR A 147 -15.74 -13.02 -4.07
C THR A 147 -14.64 -14.05 -4.17
N ASP A 148 -13.67 -13.83 -5.05
CA ASP A 148 -12.47 -14.67 -5.11
C ASP A 148 -11.41 -14.04 -4.20
N GLU A 149 -11.03 -14.75 -3.15
CA GLU A 149 -9.91 -14.38 -2.29
C GLU A 149 -8.66 -15.11 -2.71
N ARG A 150 -7.55 -14.37 -2.76
CA ARG A 150 -6.24 -14.94 -3.06
C ARG A 150 -5.25 -14.49 -2.02
N LEU A 151 -4.48 -15.45 -1.54
CA LEU A 151 -3.34 -15.19 -0.68
C LEU A 151 -2.11 -15.75 -1.35
N ALA A 152 -1.11 -14.90 -1.56
CA ALA A 152 0.15 -15.29 -2.16
C ALA A 152 1.34 -14.95 -1.27
N PHE A 153 2.21 -15.92 -1.06
CA PHE A 153 3.50 -15.81 -0.39
C PHE A 153 4.57 -15.67 -1.46
N TYR A 154 5.44 -14.66 -1.35
CA TYR A 154 6.46 -14.36 -2.35
C TYR A 154 7.86 -14.56 -1.78
N SER A 155 8.82 -14.86 -2.65
CA SER A 155 10.22 -14.60 -2.38
C SER A 155 10.42 -13.10 -2.17
N LYS A 156 11.46 -12.72 -1.43
CA LYS A 156 11.81 -11.31 -1.25
C LYS A 156 12.03 -10.63 -2.61
N GLU A 157 12.79 -11.26 -3.50
CA GLU A 157 13.16 -10.69 -4.80
C GLU A 157 11.94 -10.49 -5.69
N LEU A 158 11.04 -11.48 -5.78
CA LEU A 158 9.81 -11.34 -6.57
C LEU A 158 8.88 -10.30 -5.93
N TYR A 159 8.72 -10.31 -4.61
CA TYR A 159 7.91 -9.33 -3.90
C TYR A 159 8.36 -7.90 -4.19
N GLU A 160 9.65 -7.60 -4.00
CA GLU A 160 10.22 -6.28 -4.26
C GLU A 160 10.12 -5.86 -5.73
N SER A 161 9.98 -6.80 -6.66
CA SER A 161 9.75 -6.51 -8.08
C SER A 161 8.30 -6.16 -8.42
N VAL A 162 7.32 -6.74 -7.72
CA VAL A 162 5.88 -6.59 -8.01
C VAL A 162 5.17 -5.59 -7.10
N VAL A 163 5.71 -5.38 -5.90
CA VAL A 163 5.18 -4.39 -4.97
C VAL A 163 5.32 -3.01 -5.63
N PRO A 164 4.24 -2.20 -5.66
CA PRO A 164 4.33 -0.91 -6.32
C PRO A 164 5.42 -0.04 -5.65
N LYS A 165 6.32 0.49 -6.49
CA LYS A 165 7.53 1.22 -6.06
C LYS A 165 7.34 2.73 -6.01
N SER A 166 6.31 3.25 -6.66
CA SER A 166 6.00 4.67 -6.66
C SER A 166 5.50 5.07 -5.28
N GLY A 167 6.03 6.17 -4.72
CA GLY A 167 5.56 6.72 -3.45
C GLY A 167 4.03 6.78 -3.41
N CYS A 168 3.47 6.63 -2.21
CA CYS A 168 2.02 6.72 -1.90
C CYS A 168 1.27 5.42 -2.03
N THR A 169 1.97 4.32 -1.86
CA THR A 169 1.34 3.02 -1.88
C THR A 169 0.61 2.76 -0.56
N GLY A 170 -0.59 3.30 -0.41
CA GLY A 170 -1.59 2.89 0.61
C GLY A 170 -1.11 2.80 2.07
N THR A 171 0.08 3.30 2.38
CA THR A 171 0.64 3.39 3.72
C THR A 171 0.89 4.85 4.01
N ILE A 172 0.73 5.22 5.27
CA ILE A 172 1.19 6.51 5.79
C ILE A 172 2.71 6.69 5.66
N PHE A 173 3.49 5.63 5.41
CA PHE A 173 4.95 5.67 5.42
C PHE A 173 5.53 6.28 4.14
N GLY A 174 6.67 6.94 4.28
CA GLY A 174 7.36 7.61 3.18
C GLY A 174 7.19 9.12 3.21
N THR A 175 7.30 9.75 2.04
CA THR A 175 7.35 11.21 1.91
C THR A 175 6.05 11.77 1.34
N TRP A 176 5.53 12.79 2.02
CA TRP A 176 4.27 13.44 1.72
C TRP A 176 4.48 14.94 1.48
N GLN A 177 3.71 15.51 0.57
CA GLN A 177 3.56 16.95 0.44
C GLN A 177 2.31 17.38 1.20
N THR A 178 2.47 18.31 2.12
CA THR A 178 1.40 18.86 2.93
C THR A 178 1.35 20.38 2.75
N ASP A 179 0.28 20.99 3.23
CA ASP A 179 0.16 22.44 3.42
C ASP A 179 1.22 23.00 4.41
N ARG A 180 1.92 22.12 5.12
CA ARG A 180 3.06 22.41 6.00
C ARG A 180 4.39 21.88 5.45
N GLY A 181 4.49 21.74 4.13
CA GLY A 181 5.72 21.36 3.46
C GLY A 181 5.90 19.85 3.35
N ARG A 182 7.14 19.41 3.23
CA ARG A 182 7.45 18.00 3.06
C ARG A 182 7.40 17.30 4.42
N MET A 183 6.57 16.27 4.54
CA MET A 183 6.49 15.41 5.70
C MET A 183 7.10 14.04 5.38
N THR A 184 7.90 13.47 6.27
CA THR A 184 8.45 12.12 6.14
C THR A 184 8.01 11.29 7.32
N VAL A 185 7.46 10.11 7.05
CA VAL A 185 6.86 9.21 8.04
C VAL A 185 7.56 7.86 7.99
N GLN A 186 7.90 7.32 9.16
CA GLN A 186 8.63 6.08 9.35
C GLN A 186 7.96 5.23 10.43
N ARG A 187 8.00 3.91 10.28
CA ARG A 187 7.53 2.97 11.30
C ARG A 187 8.57 2.87 12.42
N VAL A 188 8.11 2.79 13.67
CA VAL A 188 8.94 2.58 14.87
C VAL A 188 8.35 1.45 15.71
N GLY A 189 8.97 0.28 15.65
CA GLY A 189 8.45 -0.94 16.27
C GLY A 189 7.13 -1.41 15.66
N ASP A 190 6.36 -2.17 16.44
CA ASP A 190 5.12 -2.83 15.96
C ASP A 190 3.87 -1.96 16.04
N SER A 191 3.93 -0.73 16.55
CA SER A 191 2.72 0.12 16.60
C SER A 191 3.04 1.60 16.62
N GLY A 192 4.31 1.96 16.60
CA GLY A 192 4.75 3.33 16.60
C GLY A 192 4.94 3.85 15.17
N VAL A 193 4.68 5.13 15.01
CA VAL A 193 5.01 5.90 13.82
C VAL A 193 5.72 7.15 14.26
N GLN A 194 6.83 7.48 13.63
CA GLN A 194 7.52 8.75 13.83
C GLN A 194 7.68 9.45 12.51
N GLY A 195 7.81 10.76 12.57
CA GLY A 195 8.06 11.53 11.37
C GLY A 195 8.54 12.92 11.63
N THR A 196 8.90 13.57 10.55
CA THR A 196 9.32 14.97 10.50
C THR A 196 8.46 15.72 9.50
N TYR A 197 8.33 17.03 9.68
CA TYR A 197 7.80 17.91 8.64
C TYR A 197 8.68 19.15 8.52
N SER A 198 8.95 19.54 7.27
CA SER A 198 10.02 20.49 6.96
C SER A 198 9.72 21.90 7.46
N LYS A 199 8.44 22.31 7.49
CA LYS A 199 8.06 23.62 8.00
C LYS A 199 8.17 23.63 9.53
N ASN A 200 8.82 24.64 10.08
CA ASN A 200 9.06 24.82 11.52
C ASN A 200 9.91 23.73 12.19
N ASN A 201 10.63 22.91 11.41
CA ASN A 201 11.49 21.84 11.92
C ASN A 201 10.74 20.89 12.87
N GLY A 202 9.56 20.45 12.44
CA GLY A 202 8.65 19.68 13.28
C GLY A 202 8.93 18.19 13.27
N THR A 203 8.54 17.56 14.38
CA THR A 203 8.64 16.12 14.63
C THR A 203 7.35 15.62 15.26
N PHE A 204 7.03 14.35 15.06
CA PHE A 204 5.91 13.69 15.75
C PHE A 204 6.23 12.24 16.07
N SER A 205 5.54 11.73 17.10
CA SER A 205 5.58 10.33 17.52
C SER A 205 4.17 9.89 17.88
N LEU A 206 3.61 8.99 17.07
CA LEU A 206 2.26 8.48 17.17
C LEU A 206 2.27 6.98 17.46
N ARG A 207 1.16 6.48 17.97
CA ARG A 207 0.85 5.07 18.11
C ARG A 207 -0.43 4.76 17.35
N VAL A 208 -0.54 3.55 16.82
CA VAL A 208 -1.79 3.05 16.22
C VAL A 208 -2.90 3.12 17.27
N VAL A 209 -4.03 3.71 16.89
CA VAL A 209 -5.30 3.65 17.63
C VAL A 209 -6.32 2.86 16.81
N GLU A 210 -7.52 2.67 17.35
CA GLU A 210 -8.57 1.93 16.66
C GLU A 210 -8.86 2.47 15.25
N ARG A 211 -9.28 1.58 14.33
CA ARG A 211 -9.74 1.90 12.97
C ARG A 211 -8.68 2.54 12.05
N GLY A 212 -7.41 2.20 12.20
CA GLY A 212 -6.35 2.68 11.30
C GLY A 212 -5.93 4.13 11.52
N GLY A 213 -6.36 4.73 12.63
CA GLY A 213 -5.87 6.02 13.09
C GLY A 213 -4.54 5.91 13.82
N TYR A 214 -3.86 7.04 13.96
CA TYR A 214 -2.65 7.20 14.76
C TYR A 214 -2.84 8.36 15.72
N GLN A 215 -2.38 8.23 16.96
CA GLN A 215 -2.44 9.29 17.95
C GLN A 215 -1.15 9.37 18.77
N GLY A 216 -0.70 10.58 19.08
CA GLY A 216 0.42 10.81 19.97
C GLY A 216 0.84 12.27 19.97
N THR A 217 2.13 12.53 20.12
CA THR A 217 2.63 13.90 20.35
C THR A 217 3.33 14.47 19.13
N TRP A 218 3.23 15.78 18.95
CA TRP A 218 4.04 16.55 18.02
C TRP A 218 4.85 17.63 18.74
N LYS A 219 5.95 18.06 18.11
CA LYS A 219 6.83 19.14 18.57
C LYS A 219 7.43 19.88 17.39
N ASP A 220 7.35 21.20 17.38
CA ASP A 220 8.08 22.07 16.45
C ASP A 220 8.52 23.38 17.14
N ASN A 221 9.05 24.33 16.36
CA ASN A 221 9.51 25.62 16.89
C ASN A 221 8.39 26.53 17.44
N THR A 222 7.12 26.18 17.24
CA THR A 222 5.95 26.95 17.71
C THR A 222 5.32 26.36 18.98
N GLY A 223 5.67 25.12 19.34
CA GLY A 223 5.19 24.48 20.56
C GLY A 223 5.20 22.95 20.50
N THR A 224 4.40 22.37 21.38
CA THR A 224 4.19 20.92 21.51
C THR A 224 2.71 20.64 21.78
N GLY A 225 2.24 19.46 21.41
CA GLY A 225 0.94 18.99 21.85
C GLY A 225 0.54 17.64 21.26
N GLU A 226 -0.76 17.36 21.19
CA GLU A 226 -1.28 16.09 20.70
C GLU A 226 -1.61 16.18 19.20
N MET A 227 -1.42 15.08 18.49
CA MET A 227 -1.69 14.90 17.07
C MET A 227 -2.50 13.61 16.89
N THR A 228 -3.57 13.70 16.11
CA THR A 228 -4.28 12.53 15.57
C THR A 228 -4.14 12.56 14.06
N LEU A 229 -3.73 11.43 13.48
CA LEU A 229 -3.61 11.27 12.03
C LEU A 229 -4.50 10.11 11.59
N LEU A 230 -5.43 10.41 10.70
CA LEU A 230 -6.31 9.44 10.04
C LEU A 230 -5.84 9.30 8.60
N HIS A 231 -5.47 8.09 8.22
CA HIS A 231 -5.06 7.78 6.86
C HIS A 231 -6.23 7.13 6.12
N ASP A 232 -6.57 7.66 4.94
CA ASP A 232 -7.56 7.09 4.04
C ASP A 232 -6.92 6.93 2.66
N ARG A 233 -6.47 5.70 2.38
CA ARG A 233 -5.86 5.22 1.12
C ARG A 233 -4.72 6.09 0.58
N ASP A 234 -5.05 7.15 -0.13
CA ASP A 234 -4.13 8.06 -0.84
C ASP A 234 -4.05 9.45 -0.19
N THR A 235 -4.85 9.68 0.84
CA THR A 235 -4.87 10.92 1.60
C THR A 235 -4.67 10.62 3.08
N PHE A 236 -4.22 11.63 3.82
CA PHE A 236 -4.37 11.60 5.27
C PHE A 236 -4.95 12.93 5.73
N SER A 237 -5.65 12.85 6.86
CA SER A 237 -6.08 14.01 7.63
C SER A 237 -5.37 14.01 8.97
N ALA A 238 -4.91 15.18 9.41
CA ALA A 238 -4.31 15.32 10.74
C ALA A 238 -4.94 16.47 11.51
N THR A 239 -5.26 16.21 12.78
CA THR A 239 -5.74 17.18 13.76
C THR A 239 -4.72 17.30 14.90
N TRP A 240 -4.64 18.48 15.50
CA TRP A 240 -3.60 18.82 16.48
C TRP A 240 -4.22 19.68 17.58
N THR A 241 -3.75 19.49 18.80
CA THR A 241 -4.06 20.37 19.93
C THR A 241 -2.77 20.85 20.58
N GLY A 242 -2.80 22.02 21.23
CA GLY A 242 -1.65 22.58 21.96
C GLY A 242 -1.36 24.06 21.67
N PRO A 243 -0.53 24.72 22.51
CA PRO A 243 -0.05 26.07 22.25
C PRO A 243 0.69 26.09 20.91
N GLY A 244 0.26 26.94 19.97
CA GLY A 244 0.85 27.00 18.63
C GLY A 244 0.13 26.16 17.57
N ALA A 245 -0.93 25.43 17.92
CA ALA A 245 -1.88 24.83 16.98
C ALA A 245 -2.75 25.91 16.30
N ARG A 246 -2.13 26.95 15.73
CA ARG A 246 -2.82 27.92 14.88
C ARG A 246 -3.12 27.22 13.56
N VAL A 247 -4.38 27.31 13.14
CA VAL A 247 -4.83 26.96 11.78
C VAL A 247 -3.88 27.69 10.81
N PRO A 248 -3.22 26.99 9.86
CA PRO A 248 -2.52 27.72 8.83
C PRO A 248 -3.56 28.64 8.16
N PRO A 249 -3.27 29.94 7.96
CA PRO A 249 -4.19 30.78 7.20
C PRO A 249 -4.50 30.03 5.92
N ASN A 250 -5.79 29.90 5.60
CA ASN A 250 -6.30 29.19 4.44
C ASN A 250 -5.73 29.89 3.21
N GLU A 251 -4.50 29.55 2.84
CA GLU A 251 -3.84 30.06 1.66
C GLU A 251 -4.41 29.21 0.55
N THR A 252 -5.61 29.60 0.13
CA THR A 252 -6.21 29.18 -1.13
C THR A 252 -5.30 29.67 -2.25
N GLN A 253 -4.10 29.11 -2.38
CA GLN A 253 -3.48 28.91 -3.68
C GLN A 253 -4.34 27.87 -4.39
N LYS A 254 -5.50 28.33 -4.84
CA LYS A 254 -6.05 27.84 -6.11
C LYS A 254 -4.86 27.99 -7.06
N PRO A 255 -4.26 26.91 -7.61
CA PRO A 255 -3.28 27.07 -8.68
C PRO A 255 -3.94 28.02 -9.68
N SER A 256 -3.22 29.09 -10.06
CA SER A 256 -3.83 30.10 -10.91
C SER A 256 -4.34 29.36 -12.14
N VAL A 257 -5.67 29.32 -12.24
CA VAL A 257 -6.37 28.73 -13.37
C VAL A 257 -5.85 29.38 -14.66
N SER A 258 -5.18 30.55 -14.59
CA SER A 258 -4.45 31.16 -15.69
C SER A 258 -3.31 30.32 -16.26
N LYS A 259 -2.40 29.71 -15.48
CA LYS A 259 -1.25 28.97 -16.04
C LYS A 259 -1.66 27.63 -16.64
N GLU A 260 -2.61 26.96 -15.98
CA GLU A 260 -3.17 25.71 -16.49
C GLU A 260 -4.09 25.96 -17.70
N ARG A 261 -4.89 27.05 -17.72
CA ARG A 261 -5.62 27.46 -18.93
C ARG A 261 -4.70 27.93 -20.06
N GLU A 262 -3.54 28.51 -19.75
CA GLU A 262 -2.59 28.94 -20.78
C GLU A 262 -1.88 27.73 -21.41
N GLN A 263 -1.54 26.71 -20.61
CA GLN A 263 -0.96 25.45 -21.08
C GLN A 263 -1.98 24.54 -21.78
N ILE A 264 -3.20 24.44 -21.25
CA ILE A 264 -4.32 23.77 -21.93
C ILE A 264 -4.68 24.53 -23.21
N GLY A 265 -4.71 25.86 -23.18
CA GLY A 265 -4.97 26.70 -24.34
C GLY A 265 -3.89 26.57 -25.43
N ALA A 266 -2.61 26.44 -25.05
CA ALA A 266 -1.52 26.15 -26.00
C ALA A 266 -1.65 24.74 -26.61
N THR A 267 -2.01 23.74 -25.80
CA THR A 267 -2.19 22.36 -26.24
C THR A 267 -3.40 22.18 -27.15
N VAL A 268 -4.53 22.83 -26.81
CA VAL A 268 -5.74 22.84 -27.62
C VAL A 268 -5.51 23.58 -28.94
N ARG A 269 -4.77 24.71 -28.94
CA ARG A 269 -4.37 25.39 -30.19
C ARG A 269 -3.50 24.51 -31.08
N ALA A 270 -2.51 23.81 -30.52
CA ALA A 270 -1.67 22.88 -31.28
C ALA A 270 -2.46 21.67 -31.84
N MET A 271 -3.48 21.21 -31.11
CA MET A 271 -4.39 20.15 -31.59
C MET A 271 -5.33 20.64 -32.69
N ILE A 272 -5.92 21.83 -32.55
CA ILE A 272 -6.79 22.43 -33.57
C ILE A 272 -6.00 22.67 -34.86
N GLU A 273 -4.79 23.22 -34.78
CA GLU A 273 -3.93 23.46 -35.95
C GLU A 273 -3.54 22.15 -36.66
N LYS A 274 -3.38 21.05 -35.89
CA LYS A 274 -3.13 19.71 -36.43
C LYS A 274 -4.38 19.10 -37.09
N ILE A 275 -5.56 19.37 -36.55
CA ILE A 275 -6.86 18.92 -37.10
C ILE A 275 -7.19 19.69 -38.38
N GLU A 276 -6.99 21.01 -38.40
CA GLU A 276 -7.19 21.85 -39.58
C GLU A 276 -6.24 21.47 -40.74
N LYS A 277 -4.97 21.18 -40.44
CA LYS A 277 -4.00 20.65 -41.43
C LYS A 277 -4.34 19.24 -41.93
N SER A 278 -5.17 18.48 -41.21
CA SER A 278 -5.54 17.10 -41.58
C SER A 278 -6.81 16.98 -42.42
N GLY A 279 -7.47 18.09 -42.75
CA GLY A 279 -8.47 18.15 -43.82
C GLY A 279 -9.67 17.20 -43.63
N LYS A 280 -10.41 17.31 -42.52
CA LYS A 280 -11.80 16.84 -42.41
C LYS A 280 -12.59 17.77 -41.51
N GLY A 281 -13.47 18.57 -42.12
CA GLY A 281 -14.34 19.51 -41.43
C GLY A 281 -15.50 18.83 -40.70
N ALA A 282 -15.76 19.28 -39.47
CA ALA A 282 -17.07 19.25 -38.84
C ALA A 282 -17.12 20.37 -37.80
N ALA A 283 -18.06 21.30 -37.95
CA ALA A 283 -18.24 22.45 -37.06
C ALA A 283 -18.99 22.03 -35.79
N ILE A 284 -18.49 22.42 -34.61
CA ILE A 284 -19.24 22.37 -33.35
C ILE A 284 -19.04 23.73 -32.66
N GLY A 285 -20.14 24.47 -32.50
CA GLY A 285 -20.17 25.73 -31.76
C GLY A 285 -20.28 25.49 -30.25
N ALA A 286 -19.57 26.28 -29.46
CA ALA A 286 -19.70 26.30 -28.00
C ALA A 286 -19.87 27.74 -27.52
N THR A 287 -21.00 27.99 -26.86
CA THR A 287 -21.35 29.19 -26.11
C THR A 287 -20.85 29.08 -24.66
N THR A 288 -20.26 30.15 -24.14
CA THR A 288 -19.86 30.29 -22.72
C THR A 288 -21.04 30.81 -21.88
N PRO A 289 -21.32 30.22 -20.70
CA PRO A 289 -22.14 30.86 -19.68
C PRO A 289 -21.26 31.61 -18.65
N ASP A 290 -21.74 32.79 -18.26
CA ASP A 290 -21.22 33.60 -17.15
C ASP A 290 -21.51 32.93 -15.80
N GLU A 291 -20.58 33.06 -14.85
CA GLU A 291 -20.81 32.72 -13.44
C GLU A 291 -20.55 33.92 -12.51
N PRO A 292 -21.36 34.08 -11.43
CA PRO A 292 -21.47 35.31 -10.67
C PRO A 292 -20.51 35.39 -9.46
N SER A 293 -20.38 36.63 -8.96
CA SER A 293 -19.58 37.02 -7.79
C SER A 293 -20.00 36.33 -6.49
N LEU A 294 -19.04 35.74 -5.76
CA LEU A 294 -19.24 35.24 -4.39
C LEU A 294 -18.73 36.24 -3.35
N ARG A 295 -19.62 36.60 -2.41
CA ARG A 295 -19.33 37.31 -1.16
C ARG A 295 -18.71 36.35 -0.12
N ASN A 296 -17.72 36.84 0.61
CA ASN A 296 -17.08 36.18 1.74
C ASN A 296 -18.05 35.94 2.91
N LYS A 297 -18.11 34.70 3.41
CA LYS A 297 -18.57 34.35 4.77
C LYS A 297 -17.36 33.79 5.53
N GLY A 298 -17.12 34.26 6.75
CA GLY A 298 -16.03 33.80 7.61
C GLY A 298 -16.15 32.31 7.98
N LEU A 299 -15.00 31.63 8.12
CA LEU A 299 -14.89 30.20 8.39
C LEU A 299 -14.77 29.87 9.90
N PRO A 300 -15.27 28.70 10.35
CA PRO A 300 -15.18 28.21 11.73
C PRO A 300 -13.82 27.53 12.04
N PRO A 301 -13.50 27.22 13.32
CA PRO A 301 -12.21 26.68 13.72
C PRO A 301 -11.92 25.24 13.23
N GLY A 302 -10.64 25.02 12.88
CA GLY A 302 -9.96 23.73 12.93
C GLY A 302 -10.04 22.86 11.68
N GLU A 303 -9.65 23.37 10.50
CA GLU A 303 -9.57 22.53 9.31
C GLU A 303 -8.47 21.44 9.45
N PRO A 304 -8.78 20.17 9.15
CA PRO A 304 -7.81 19.09 9.16
C PRO A 304 -6.75 19.30 8.06
N TRP A 305 -5.49 18.98 8.36
CA TRP A 305 -4.44 19.02 7.34
C TRP A 305 -4.74 18.00 6.25
N ARG A 306 -4.36 18.29 5.02
CA ARG A 306 -4.45 17.33 3.92
C ARG A 306 -3.07 17.18 3.29
N GLY A 307 -2.58 15.95 3.24
CA GLY A 307 -1.40 15.62 2.45
C GLY A 307 -1.77 14.90 1.17
N LYS A 308 -1.00 15.17 0.12
CA LYS A 308 -0.89 14.31 -1.05
C LYS A 308 0.50 13.72 -1.03
N CYS A 309 0.62 12.43 -1.26
CA CYS A 309 1.94 11.86 -1.24
C CYS A 309 2.76 12.24 -2.51
N VAL A 310 4.09 12.22 -2.38
CA VAL A 310 5.04 12.53 -3.45
C VAL A 310 5.71 11.23 -3.90
N PRO A 311 5.59 10.86 -5.19
CA PRO A 311 6.26 9.68 -5.76
C PRO A 311 7.78 9.68 -5.64
#